data_AF-A0A117NS03-F1
#
_entry.id   AF-A0A117NS03-F1
#
_cell.length_a   1.000
_cell.length_b   1.000
_cell.length_c   1.000
_cell.angle_alpha   90.00
_cell.angle_beta   90.00
_cell.angle_gamma   90.00
#
_symmetry.space_group_name_H-M   'P 1'
#
loop_
_entity.id
_entity.type
_entity.pdbx_description
1 polymer ?
#
loop_
_entity_poly.entity_id
_entity_poly.type
_entity_poly.pdbx_seq_one_letter_code
_entity_poly.pdbx_strand_id
1 'polypeptide(L)'
;MGETSETVAEKATFQVIVLGPTGGPREDSVTGILVRSTSTKWSSDSVVAIDAGTLLAGIIRLLERYIPECKDDRGVMTSGPFQGLELPWKTAQANAAHVFREIIGAVLITHPHLDHISGLAINTPILEAGNGPKPVAALPSVLSALKNHMFNDVIWPNLSDEDGGAGLLTYQRLVEGGNPRFGRGDSRGYVRACNGLLTKCLSVSHGRCRQRYHPESGTHHRVGSTVFSDHQLMLPSRAISVDHTDGSFYSPARSPRLLPSNPKEPVMSTVESSAFFLRDHRTGHEIIVFGDVEPDSVSMGTHNKRVWEAAAPKIASGKLRAIFIECSYNDSTDDAYLYGHMCPRHLVSELSVLANKVIEVRDPNNMSEKKRKRETVGPVEIGSEQVSPRSKRTPRSSADKGRTSEPLIEPRSHPSESFEIPQIPRVDIGDVLANPDPENWDDTAALPLEGLKVYIIHIKENLTDEPHPSDQILRELQDHGEAAHLGCEFFIPNPLEGIWI
;
A
#
# COMPACT_ATOMS: atom_id res chain seq x y z
N MET A 1 -30.86 -2.97 -20.05
CA MET A 1 -31.80 -3.71 -19.17
C MET A 1 -31.06 -3.92 -17.87
N GLY A 2 -31.52 -3.32 -16.77
CA GLY A 2 -30.79 -3.38 -15.49
C GLY A 2 -30.90 -4.77 -14.87
N GLU A 3 -29.76 -5.39 -14.56
CA GLU A 3 -29.72 -6.55 -13.67
C GLU A 3 -30.23 -6.12 -12.28
N THR A 4 -31.14 -6.90 -11.69
CA THR A 4 -31.64 -6.65 -10.33
C THR A 4 -30.52 -6.84 -9.30
N SER A 5 -30.56 -6.10 -8.18
CA SER A 5 -29.55 -6.19 -7.10
C SER A 5 -29.33 -7.63 -6.60
N GLU A 6 -30.38 -8.45 -6.59
CA GLU A 6 -30.35 -9.85 -6.17
C GLU A 6 -29.54 -10.75 -7.14
N THR A 7 -29.66 -10.53 -8.45
CA THR A 7 -28.88 -11.26 -9.48
C THR A 7 -27.39 -10.89 -9.51
N VAL A 8 -27.03 -9.68 -9.06
CA VAL A 8 -25.63 -9.25 -8.94
C VAL A 8 -24.98 -9.90 -7.72
N ALA A 9 -25.70 -9.99 -6.60
CA ALA A 9 -25.22 -10.65 -5.37
C ALA A 9 -24.98 -12.15 -5.57
N GLU A 10 -25.78 -12.84 -6.40
CA GLU A 10 -25.60 -14.27 -6.70
C GLU A 10 -24.35 -14.58 -7.55
N LYS A 11 -23.87 -13.62 -8.35
CA LYS A 11 -22.68 -13.79 -9.22
C LYS A 11 -21.40 -13.19 -8.63
N ALA A 12 -21.51 -12.24 -7.71
CA ALA A 12 -20.37 -11.60 -7.08
C ALA A 12 -19.51 -12.62 -6.32
N THR A 13 -18.20 -12.44 -6.37
CA THR A 13 -17.20 -13.22 -5.62
C THR A 13 -16.83 -12.56 -4.30
N PHE A 14 -16.87 -11.23 -4.24
CA PHE A 14 -16.57 -10.47 -3.03
C PHE A 14 -17.75 -9.62 -2.62
N GLN A 15 -17.91 -9.48 -1.31
CA GLN A 15 -18.72 -8.45 -0.69
C GLN A 15 -17.78 -7.54 0.11
N VAL A 16 -17.82 -6.24 -0.19
CA VAL A 16 -17.04 -5.21 0.49
C VAL A 16 -17.99 -4.26 1.20
N ILE A 17 -17.77 -4.05 2.49
CA ILE A 17 -18.58 -3.16 3.35
C ILE A 17 -17.67 -2.02 3.80
N VAL A 18 -17.99 -0.80 3.37
CA VAL A 18 -17.18 0.38 3.67
C VAL A 18 -17.67 0.99 4.98
N LEU A 19 -16.87 0.86 6.04
CA LEU A 19 -17.19 1.42 7.35
C LEU A 19 -16.84 2.91 7.41
N GLY A 20 -15.79 3.32 6.73
CA GLY A 20 -15.40 4.71 6.56
C GLY A 20 -14.53 4.85 5.31
N PRO A 21 -14.87 5.73 4.36
CA PRO A 21 -14.10 5.90 3.14
C PRO A 21 -13.14 7.09 3.20
N THR A 22 -13.14 7.92 4.25
CA THR A 22 -12.47 9.23 4.21
C THR A 22 -11.04 9.16 4.72
N GLY A 23 -10.22 10.12 4.27
CA GLY A 23 -8.85 10.32 4.76
C GLY A 23 -8.73 11.39 5.83
N GLY A 24 -9.84 11.72 6.51
CA GLY A 24 -9.93 12.86 7.42
C GLY A 24 -10.12 14.20 6.71
N PRO A 25 -10.00 15.33 7.44
CA PRO A 25 -9.60 15.41 8.85
C PRO A 25 -10.68 14.97 9.85
N ARG A 26 -11.91 14.70 9.40
CA ARG A 26 -12.98 14.16 10.24
C ARG A 26 -12.70 12.73 10.69
N GLU A 27 -12.66 12.53 11.99
CA GLU A 27 -12.31 11.28 12.65
C GLU A 27 -13.46 10.25 12.69
N ASP A 28 -14.71 10.67 12.51
CA ASP A 28 -15.91 9.83 12.67
C ASP A 28 -16.15 8.85 11.50
N SER A 29 -15.45 9.06 10.39
CA SER A 29 -15.62 8.29 9.15
C SER A 29 -14.31 7.99 8.41
N VAL A 30 -13.17 8.06 9.13
CA VAL A 30 -11.86 7.67 8.59
C VAL A 30 -11.83 6.20 8.14
N THR A 31 -10.82 5.85 7.35
CA THR A 31 -10.73 4.58 6.64
C THR A 31 -10.99 3.33 7.51
N GLY A 32 -11.79 2.43 6.95
CA GLY A 32 -12.07 1.11 7.52
C GLY A 32 -12.99 0.33 6.59
N ILE A 33 -12.56 -0.86 6.18
CA ILE A 33 -13.29 -1.66 5.18
C ILE A 33 -13.37 -3.11 5.66
N LEU A 34 -14.52 -3.74 5.53
CA LEU A 34 -14.68 -5.18 5.72
C LEU A 34 -14.78 -5.88 4.36
N VAL A 35 -14.10 -6.99 4.20
CA VAL A 35 -14.16 -7.81 2.99
C VAL A 35 -14.45 -9.26 3.35
N ARG A 36 -15.37 -9.88 2.60
CA ARG A 36 -15.62 -11.31 2.67
C ARG A 36 -15.75 -11.93 1.29
N SER A 37 -15.50 -13.23 1.26
CA SER A 37 -15.77 -14.09 0.11
C SER A 37 -17.26 -14.48 0.10
N THR A 38 -17.97 -14.23 -0.99
CA THR A 38 -19.35 -14.74 -1.17
C THR A 38 -19.36 -16.26 -1.38
N SER A 39 -18.20 -16.86 -1.64
CA SER A 39 -18.04 -18.31 -1.71
C SER A 39 -18.23 -19.03 -0.38
N THR A 40 -18.15 -18.30 0.74
CA THR A 40 -18.43 -18.79 2.09
C THR A 40 -19.69 -18.14 2.65
N LYS A 41 -20.39 -18.88 3.51
CA LYS A 41 -21.48 -18.32 4.33
C LYS A 41 -20.88 -17.42 5.42
N TRP A 42 -21.71 -16.55 5.98
CA TRP A 42 -21.39 -15.89 7.24
C TRP A 42 -21.08 -16.94 8.31
N SER A 43 -19.93 -16.78 8.96
CA SER A 43 -19.49 -17.62 10.08
C SER A 43 -18.45 -16.85 10.90
N SER A 44 -18.02 -17.42 12.02
CA SER A 44 -16.83 -16.92 12.69
C SER A 44 -15.63 -16.93 11.73
N ASP A 45 -14.78 -15.90 11.83
CA ASP A 45 -13.60 -15.73 10.98
C ASP A 45 -13.95 -15.75 9.47
N SER A 46 -15.09 -15.20 9.04
CA SER A 46 -15.50 -15.17 7.62
C SER A 46 -15.28 -13.83 6.94
N VAL A 47 -14.88 -12.81 7.71
CA VAL A 47 -14.63 -11.45 7.25
C VAL A 47 -13.22 -11.03 7.64
N VAL A 48 -12.55 -10.27 6.79
CA VAL A 48 -11.31 -9.56 7.16
C VAL A 48 -11.60 -8.06 7.23
N ALA A 49 -11.06 -7.38 8.24
CA ALA A 49 -11.03 -5.92 8.27
C ALA A 49 -9.72 -5.43 7.63
N ILE A 50 -9.78 -4.39 6.81
CA ILE A 50 -8.62 -3.72 6.22
C ILE A 50 -8.65 -2.28 6.70
N ASP A 51 -7.57 -1.93 7.40
CA ASP A 51 -7.51 -0.80 8.31
C ASP A 51 -8.67 -0.76 9.30
N ALA A 52 -8.53 0.09 10.30
CA ALA A 52 -9.45 0.17 11.41
C ALA A 52 -9.36 1.55 12.05
N GLY A 53 -9.32 2.59 11.23
CA GLY A 53 -9.55 3.96 11.69
C GLY A 53 -10.93 4.08 12.29
N THR A 54 -11.95 3.69 11.52
CA THR A 54 -13.27 3.39 12.04
C THR A 54 -13.54 1.90 11.96
N LEU A 55 -14.04 1.33 13.05
CA LEU A 55 -14.37 -0.10 13.13
C LEU A 55 -15.72 -0.29 13.80
N LEU A 56 -15.77 -0.33 15.14
CA LEU A 56 -17.01 -0.60 15.87
C LEU A 56 -18.05 0.51 15.63
N ALA A 57 -17.64 1.78 15.60
CA ALA A 57 -18.54 2.91 15.34
C ALA A 57 -19.17 2.83 13.94
N GLY A 58 -18.38 2.50 12.90
CA GLY A 58 -18.88 2.28 11.56
C GLY A 58 -19.87 1.10 11.48
N ILE A 59 -19.56 -0.02 12.15
CA ILE A 59 -20.46 -1.19 12.20
C ILE A 59 -21.78 -0.81 12.91
N ILE A 60 -21.71 -0.12 14.06
CA ILE A 60 -22.90 0.34 14.80
C ILE A 60 -23.76 1.22 13.92
N ARG A 61 -23.19 2.23 13.27
CA ARG A 61 -23.92 3.18 12.42
C ARG A 61 -24.68 2.47 11.30
N LEU A 62 -24.05 1.50 10.64
CA LEU A 62 -24.70 0.70 9.59
C LEU A 62 -25.80 -0.19 10.17
N LEU A 63 -25.54 -0.87 11.29
CA LEU A 63 -26.55 -1.72 11.92
C LEU A 63 -27.76 -0.93 12.46
N GLU A 64 -27.56 0.24 13.06
CA GLU A 64 -28.64 1.12 13.52
C GLU A 64 -29.52 1.58 12.36
N ARG A 65 -28.92 1.82 11.20
CA ARG A 65 -29.65 2.20 10.00
C ARG A 65 -30.51 1.07 9.45
N TYR A 66 -29.99 -0.16 9.42
CA TYR A 66 -30.62 -1.27 8.69
C TYR A 66 -31.44 -2.21 9.56
N ILE A 67 -31.13 -2.40 10.85
CA ILE A 67 -31.88 -3.30 11.73
C ILE A 67 -33.39 -3.00 11.76
N PRO A 68 -33.86 -1.73 11.85
CA PRO A 68 -35.29 -1.44 11.97
C PRO A 68 -36.14 -1.91 10.79
N GLU A 69 -35.57 -1.94 9.58
CA GLU A 69 -36.30 -2.21 8.34
C GLU A 69 -35.90 -3.52 7.65
N CYS A 70 -34.74 -4.08 8.00
CA CYS A 70 -34.10 -5.14 7.23
C CYS A 70 -33.72 -6.36 8.08
N LYS A 71 -34.30 -6.54 9.26
CA LYS A 71 -34.10 -7.72 10.11
C LYS A 71 -35.38 -8.56 10.13
N ASP A 72 -35.28 -9.83 9.71
CA ASP A 72 -36.41 -10.77 9.76
C ASP A 72 -36.71 -11.25 11.20
N ASP A 73 -37.82 -11.96 11.38
CA ASP A 73 -38.25 -12.49 12.69
C ASP A 73 -37.26 -13.51 13.30
N ARG A 74 -36.39 -14.11 12.47
CA ARG A 74 -35.32 -15.03 12.90
C ARG A 74 -34.03 -14.29 13.24
N GLY A 75 -34.01 -12.99 13.00
CA GLY A 75 -32.90 -12.12 13.28
C GLY A 75 -31.84 -12.03 12.17
N VAL A 76 -32.16 -12.44 10.95
CA VAL A 76 -31.27 -12.38 9.79
C VAL A 76 -31.48 -11.06 9.05
N MET A 77 -30.38 -10.44 8.62
CA MET A 77 -30.40 -9.26 7.76
C MET A 77 -30.87 -9.62 6.35
N THR A 78 -31.97 -9.04 5.89
CA THR A 78 -32.56 -9.31 4.57
C THR A 78 -31.98 -8.44 3.46
N SER A 79 -31.39 -7.29 3.80
CA SER A 79 -30.80 -6.33 2.85
C SER A 79 -29.73 -5.47 3.52
N GLY A 80 -29.08 -4.62 2.72
CA GLY A 80 -28.02 -3.72 3.17
C GLY A 80 -26.64 -4.38 3.24
N PRO A 81 -25.61 -3.68 3.76
CA PRO A 81 -24.24 -4.16 3.74
C PRO A 81 -24.02 -5.47 4.50
N PHE A 82 -24.85 -5.78 5.50
CA PHE A 82 -24.77 -7.01 6.27
C PHE A 82 -25.79 -8.08 5.81
N GLN A 83 -26.33 -7.99 4.60
CA GLN A 83 -27.30 -8.95 4.08
C GLN A 83 -26.85 -10.41 4.25
N GLY A 84 -27.76 -11.24 4.77
CA GLY A 84 -27.56 -12.65 5.09
C GLY A 84 -26.91 -12.93 6.45
N LEU A 85 -26.43 -11.91 7.17
CA LEU A 85 -25.84 -12.08 8.50
C LEU A 85 -26.93 -12.30 9.55
N GLU A 86 -26.77 -13.33 10.37
CA GLU A 86 -27.61 -13.57 11.54
C GLU A 86 -27.14 -12.69 12.71
N LEU A 87 -28.09 -11.94 13.28
CA LEU A 87 -27.85 -10.99 14.37
C LEU A 87 -28.47 -11.51 15.68
N PRO A 88 -27.68 -12.16 16.56
CA PRO A 88 -28.19 -12.82 17.76
C PRO A 88 -28.74 -11.85 18.81
N TRP A 89 -28.41 -10.55 18.72
CA TRP A 89 -28.79 -9.55 19.70
C TRP A 89 -29.86 -8.59 19.19
N LYS A 90 -30.55 -7.91 20.10
CA LYS A 90 -31.60 -6.94 19.76
C LYS A 90 -31.03 -5.61 19.27
N THR A 91 -29.97 -5.12 19.90
CA THR A 91 -29.42 -3.78 19.64
C THR A 91 -28.28 -3.82 18.63
N ALA A 92 -28.08 -2.72 17.90
CA ALA A 92 -26.97 -2.57 16.97
C ALA A 92 -25.62 -2.68 17.67
N GLN A 93 -25.48 -2.10 18.87
CA GLN A 93 -24.27 -2.10 19.68
C GLN A 93 -23.82 -3.53 20.06
N ALA A 94 -24.75 -4.36 20.54
CA ALA A 94 -24.44 -5.73 20.91
C ALA A 94 -24.09 -6.59 19.68
N ASN A 95 -24.78 -6.37 18.56
CA ASN A 95 -24.45 -7.03 17.29
C ASN A 95 -23.11 -6.56 16.71
N ALA A 96 -22.77 -5.28 16.82
CA ALA A 96 -21.47 -4.77 16.39
C ALA A 96 -20.32 -5.40 17.20
N ALA A 97 -20.52 -5.56 18.52
CA ALA A 97 -19.59 -6.29 19.37
C ALA A 97 -19.43 -7.76 18.92
N HIS A 98 -20.54 -8.42 18.58
CA HIS A 98 -20.52 -9.77 18.03
C HIS A 98 -19.78 -9.85 16.69
N VAL A 99 -20.02 -8.91 15.77
CA VAL A 99 -19.34 -8.82 14.48
C VAL A 99 -17.83 -8.70 14.68
N PHE A 100 -17.38 -7.79 15.54
CA PHE A 100 -15.94 -7.60 15.74
C PHE A 100 -15.26 -8.78 16.47
N ARG A 101 -15.92 -9.36 17.49
CA ARG A 101 -15.36 -10.50 18.22
C ARG A 101 -15.29 -11.77 17.38
N GLU A 102 -16.41 -12.14 16.78
CA GLU A 102 -16.62 -13.48 16.21
C GLU A 102 -16.51 -13.49 14.69
N ILE A 103 -17.14 -12.55 13.99
CA ILE A 103 -17.29 -12.59 12.53
C ILE A 103 -16.01 -12.11 11.82
N ILE A 104 -15.41 -11.03 12.30
CA ILE A 104 -14.12 -10.52 11.81
C ILE A 104 -13.02 -11.47 12.29
N GLY A 105 -12.30 -12.05 11.35
CA GLY A 105 -11.17 -12.95 11.56
C GLY A 105 -9.93 -12.21 11.98
N ALA A 106 -9.30 -11.54 11.01
CA ALA A 106 -8.10 -10.73 11.20
C ALA A 106 -8.36 -9.25 10.84
N VAL A 107 -7.53 -8.37 11.39
CA VAL A 107 -7.43 -6.96 10.99
C VAL A 107 -6.11 -6.77 10.24
N LEU A 108 -6.18 -6.45 8.96
CA LEU A 108 -5.02 -6.12 8.12
C LEU A 108 -4.75 -4.63 8.24
N ILE A 109 -3.53 -4.22 8.60
CA ILE A 109 -3.17 -2.81 8.73
C ILE A 109 -2.19 -2.43 7.63
N THR A 110 -2.52 -1.40 6.85
CA THR A 110 -1.70 -0.95 5.73
C THR A 110 -0.47 -0.20 6.22
N HIS A 111 -0.66 0.73 7.17
CA HIS A 111 0.38 1.52 7.82
C HIS A 111 -0.12 2.10 9.17
N PRO A 112 0.77 2.62 10.04
CA PRO A 112 0.43 2.93 11.42
C PRO A 112 -0.02 4.39 11.65
N HIS A 113 -0.49 5.10 10.61
CA HIS A 113 -1.09 6.42 10.84
C HIS A 113 -2.40 6.29 11.62
N LEU A 114 -2.70 7.31 12.43
CA LEU A 114 -3.72 7.22 13.48
C LEU A 114 -5.11 7.00 12.90
N ASP A 115 -5.41 7.64 11.78
CA ASP A 115 -6.65 7.49 11.02
C ASP A 115 -6.82 6.11 10.36
N HIS A 116 -5.81 5.23 10.41
CA HIS A 116 -5.92 3.82 9.99
C HIS A 116 -6.02 2.85 11.16
N ILE A 117 -5.77 3.29 12.41
CA ILE A 117 -5.62 2.38 13.56
C ILE A 117 -6.37 2.82 14.83
N SER A 118 -6.93 4.02 14.86
CA SER A 118 -7.55 4.62 16.06
C SER A 118 -8.73 3.78 16.57
N GLY A 119 -9.62 3.37 15.67
CA GLY A 119 -10.74 2.48 15.96
C GLY A 119 -10.27 1.14 16.51
N LEU A 120 -9.24 0.52 15.93
CA LEU A 120 -8.64 -0.70 16.49
C LEU A 120 -8.19 -0.48 17.93
N ALA A 121 -7.38 0.54 18.20
CA ALA A 121 -6.88 0.82 19.55
C ALA A 121 -8.02 0.99 20.56
N ILE A 122 -8.96 1.90 20.27
CA ILE A 122 -10.10 2.21 21.14
C ILE A 122 -11.01 0.99 21.34
N ASN A 123 -11.21 0.17 20.31
CA ASN A 123 -12.18 -0.93 20.33
C ASN A 123 -11.58 -2.22 20.89
N THR A 124 -10.25 -2.38 20.93
CA THR A 124 -9.57 -3.61 21.38
C THR A 124 -10.04 -4.15 22.74
N PRO A 125 -10.32 -3.35 23.79
CA PRO A 125 -10.79 -3.86 25.09
C PRO A 125 -12.07 -4.72 25.00
N ILE A 126 -12.88 -4.55 23.96
CA ILE A 126 -14.07 -5.37 23.76
C ILE A 126 -13.71 -6.87 23.59
N LEU A 127 -12.48 -7.19 23.20
CA LEU A 127 -12.01 -8.55 22.95
C LEU A 127 -11.77 -9.36 24.23
N GLU A 128 -11.76 -8.74 25.42
CA GLU A 128 -11.64 -9.46 26.71
C GLU A 128 -12.72 -10.54 26.89
N ALA A 129 -13.89 -10.33 26.32
CA ALA A 129 -14.99 -11.30 26.33
C ALA A 129 -15.05 -12.18 25.05
N GLY A 130 -13.97 -12.23 24.28
CA GLY A 130 -13.85 -13.00 23.03
C GLY A 130 -13.17 -14.36 23.20
N ASN A 131 -13.18 -15.16 22.12
CA ASN A 131 -12.64 -16.52 22.07
C ASN A 131 -11.14 -16.58 21.72
N GLY A 132 -10.34 -15.68 22.28
CA GLY A 132 -8.88 -15.62 22.07
C GLY A 132 -8.40 -14.31 21.43
N PRO A 133 -7.07 -14.19 21.20
CA PRO A 133 -6.48 -12.97 20.66
C PRO A 133 -6.96 -12.70 19.24
N LYS A 134 -7.24 -11.42 18.92
CA LYS A 134 -7.54 -10.99 17.56
C LYS A 134 -6.25 -10.85 16.74
N PRO A 135 -6.10 -11.56 15.61
CA PRO A 135 -4.95 -11.37 14.75
C PRO A 135 -4.93 -9.97 14.13
N VAL A 136 -3.79 -9.29 14.28
CA VAL A 136 -3.46 -8.05 13.57
C VAL A 136 -2.30 -8.38 12.63
N ALA A 137 -2.55 -8.29 11.33
CA ALA A 137 -1.57 -8.70 10.31
C ALA A 137 -1.12 -7.50 9.47
N ALA A 138 0.20 -7.31 9.36
CA ALA A 138 0.78 -6.24 8.57
C ALA A 138 2.25 -6.54 8.25
N LEU A 139 2.91 -5.66 7.50
CA LEU A 139 4.36 -5.70 7.34
C LEU A 139 5.05 -5.54 8.72
N PRO A 140 6.26 -6.11 8.91
CA PRO A 140 6.94 -6.10 10.21
C PRO A 140 7.21 -4.69 10.77
N SER A 141 7.47 -3.72 9.89
CA SER A 141 7.67 -2.31 10.22
C SER A 141 6.42 -1.69 10.87
N VAL A 142 5.25 -1.95 10.31
CA VAL A 142 3.94 -1.49 10.80
C VAL A 142 3.65 -2.08 12.18
N LEU A 143 3.82 -3.40 12.34
CA LEU A 143 3.60 -4.07 13.63
C LEU A 143 4.59 -3.58 14.71
N SER A 144 5.83 -3.31 14.33
CA SER A 144 6.81 -2.71 15.25
C SER A 144 6.40 -1.31 15.67
N ALA A 145 5.82 -0.50 14.77
CA ALA A 145 5.32 0.82 15.11
C ALA A 145 4.10 0.73 16.06
N LEU A 146 3.15 -0.16 15.81
CA LEU A 146 2.01 -0.40 16.70
C LEU A 146 2.48 -0.80 18.11
N LYS A 147 3.41 -1.74 18.18
CA LYS A 147 3.99 -2.21 19.44
C LYS A 147 4.72 -1.11 20.22
N ASN A 148 5.56 -0.33 19.55
CA ASN A 148 6.42 0.65 20.22
C ASN A 148 5.73 1.99 20.48
N HIS A 149 4.71 2.34 19.69
CA HIS A 149 4.15 3.70 19.64
C HIS A 149 2.63 3.76 19.82
N MET A 150 1.93 2.62 19.91
CA MET A 150 0.49 2.61 20.19
C MET A 150 0.20 1.77 21.45
N PHE A 151 0.45 0.47 21.39
CA PHE A 151 0.21 -0.48 22.48
C PHE A 151 1.43 -0.60 23.40
N ASN A 152 1.76 0.49 24.10
CA ASN A 152 3.03 0.67 24.83
C ASN A 152 2.88 1.14 26.28
N ASP A 153 1.68 1.04 26.86
CA ASP A 153 1.32 1.49 28.22
C ASP A 153 1.43 3.01 28.46
N VAL A 154 1.68 3.79 27.41
CA VAL A 154 1.73 5.27 27.46
C VAL A 154 0.58 5.86 26.66
N ILE A 155 0.50 5.53 25.37
CA ILE A 155 -0.58 6.01 24.49
C ILE A 155 -1.82 5.13 24.69
N TRP A 156 -1.62 3.81 24.66
CA TRP A 156 -2.65 2.82 24.95
C TRP A 156 -2.03 1.65 25.72
N PRO A 157 -2.79 0.96 26.59
CA PRO A 157 -2.31 -0.25 27.25
C PRO A 157 -1.72 -1.24 26.26
N ASN A 158 -0.66 -1.97 26.64
CA ASN A 158 -0.13 -3.04 25.82
C ASN A 158 -1.12 -4.22 25.81
N LEU A 159 -2.01 -4.22 24.83
CA LEU A 159 -3.03 -5.26 24.65
C LEU A 159 -2.55 -6.40 23.73
N SER A 160 -1.30 -6.37 23.28
CA SER A 160 -0.71 -7.43 22.45
C SER A 160 -0.26 -8.64 23.27
N ASP A 161 0.08 -9.74 22.62
CA ASP A 161 0.69 -10.93 23.23
C ASP A 161 2.23 -10.86 23.31
N GLU A 162 2.81 -9.69 23.00
CA GLU A 162 4.24 -9.43 23.06
C GLU A 162 4.61 -8.47 24.19
N ASP A 163 5.87 -8.53 24.64
CA ASP A 163 6.46 -7.64 25.65
C ASP A 163 5.63 -7.47 26.93
N GLY A 164 5.02 -8.57 27.39
CA GLY A 164 4.25 -8.60 28.63
C GLY A 164 2.83 -8.02 28.52
N GLY A 165 2.31 -7.86 27.31
CA GLY A 165 0.96 -7.36 27.09
C GLY A 165 -0.17 -8.33 27.49
N ALA A 166 -1.39 -7.82 27.46
CA ALA A 166 -2.60 -8.53 27.92
C ALA A 166 -3.05 -9.69 27.01
N GLY A 167 -2.45 -9.86 25.83
CA GLY A 167 -2.74 -10.97 24.93
C GLY A 167 -4.12 -10.91 24.26
N LEU A 168 -4.70 -9.71 24.10
CA LEU A 168 -5.96 -9.52 23.37
C LEU A 168 -5.73 -9.40 21.85
N LEU A 169 -4.53 -8.99 21.44
CA LEU A 169 -4.10 -8.94 20.05
C LEU A 169 -2.92 -9.89 19.84
N THR A 170 -2.84 -10.52 18.67
CA THR A 170 -1.66 -11.30 18.26
C THR A 170 -1.13 -10.79 16.93
N TYR A 171 0.19 -10.57 16.86
CA TYR A 171 0.83 -9.95 15.69
C TYR A 171 1.24 -10.97 14.63
N GLN A 172 0.52 -10.98 13.50
CA GLN A 172 0.84 -11.80 12.34
C GLN A 172 1.70 -11.03 11.34
N ARG A 173 3.01 -11.27 11.37
CA ARG A 173 3.98 -10.63 10.46
C ARG A 173 3.84 -11.16 9.04
N LEU A 174 3.42 -10.31 8.11
CA LEU A 174 3.34 -10.62 6.68
C LEU A 174 4.72 -10.46 6.02
N VAL A 175 4.92 -11.20 4.92
CA VAL A 175 6.14 -11.13 4.11
C VAL A 175 5.82 -10.33 2.85
N GLU A 176 6.64 -9.32 2.55
CA GLU A 176 6.53 -8.54 1.31
C GLU A 176 6.62 -9.46 0.09
N GLY A 177 5.65 -9.36 -0.83
CA GLY A 177 5.52 -10.24 -2.00
C GLY A 177 4.92 -11.61 -1.70
N GLY A 178 4.66 -11.90 -0.42
CA GLY A 178 4.10 -13.16 0.05
C GLY A 178 5.15 -14.21 0.40
N ASN A 179 4.74 -15.22 1.17
CA ASN A 179 5.65 -16.29 1.61
C ASN A 179 5.67 -17.45 0.60
N PRO A 180 6.78 -17.67 -0.14
CA PRO A 180 6.82 -18.61 -1.27
C PRO A 180 6.68 -20.08 -0.86
N ARG A 181 6.71 -20.39 0.44
CA ARG A 181 6.45 -21.74 0.98
C ARG A 181 4.95 -22.07 1.05
N PHE A 182 4.08 -21.06 1.00
CA PHE A 182 2.63 -21.24 1.00
C PHE A 182 2.04 -21.11 -0.41
N GLY A 183 0.97 -21.88 -0.66
CA GLY A 183 0.27 -21.91 -1.94
C GLY A 183 1.03 -22.64 -3.07
N ARG A 184 0.34 -22.85 -4.20
CA ARG A 184 0.90 -23.43 -5.43
C ARG A 184 0.37 -22.67 -6.65
N GLY A 185 1.14 -22.66 -7.75
CA GLY A 185 0.77 -21.92 -8.97
C GLY A 185 0.45 -20.45 -8.66
N ASP A 186 -0.70 -19.97 -9.15
CA ASP A 186 -1.17 -18.60 -8.98
C ASP A 186 -1.40 -18.18 -7.51
N SER A 187 -1.64 -19.15 -6.62
CA SER A 187 -1.81 -18.90 -5.18
C SER A 187 -0.49 -18.85 -4.40
N ARG A 188 0.66 -19.05 -5.05
CA ARG A 188 1.96 -19.04 -4.37
C ARG A 188 2.22 -17.69 -3.71
N GLY A 189 2.69 -17.71 -2.48
CA GLY A 189 2.94 -16.51 -1.69
C GLY A 189 1.76 -16.04 -0.86
N TYR A 190 0.53 -16.48 -1.15
CA TYR A 190 -0.64 -16.08 -0.39
C TYR A 190 -0.72 -16.84 0.94
N VAL A 191 -1.16 -16.15 1.97
CA VAL A 191 -1.47 -16.70 3.30
C VAL A 191 -2.95 -16.53 3.60
N ARG A 192 -3.49 -17.31 4.55
CA ARG A 192 -4.89 -17.15 4.96
C ARG A 192 -5.12 -15.78 5.61
N ALA A 193 -6.17 -15.09 5.18
CA ALA A 193 -6.65 -13.86 5.82
C ALA A 193 -7.85 -14.16 6.74
N CYS A 194 -8.83 -14.89 6.23
CA CYS A 194 -9.98 -15.43 6.97
C CYS A 194 -10.56 -16.62 6.18
N ASN A 195 -11.65 -17.22 6.64
CA ASN A 195 -12.34 -18.29 5.91
C ASN A 195 -12.86 -17.81 4.55
N GLY A 196 -12.31 -18.42 3.49
CA GLY A 196 -12.64 -18.10 2.10
C GLY A 196 -11.71 -17.08 1.45
N LEU A 197 -10.88 -16.36 2.22
CA LEU A 197 -9.98 -15.34 1.70
C LEU A 197 -8.52 -15.61 2.03
N LEU A 198 -7.68 -15.39 1.02
CA LEU A 198 -6.23 -15.36 1.14
C LEU A 198 -5.73 -13.92 0.93
N THR A 199 -4.61 -13.56 1.54
CA THR A 199 -3.97 -12.25 1.36
C THR A 199 -2.50 -12.38 0.95
N LYS A 200 -2.03 -11.40 0.18
CA LYS A 200 -0.62 -11.14 -0.12
C LYS A 200 -0.40 -9.63 -0.04
N CYS A 201 0.72 -9.23 0.57
CA CYS A 201 1.05 -7.83 0.82
C CYS A 201 2.24 -7.40 -0.03
N LEU A 202 2.18 -6.21 -0.62
CA LEU A 202 3.32 -5.50 -1.21
C LEU A 202 3.46 -4.14 -0.54
N SER A 203 4.69 -3.71 -0.29
CA SER A 203 4.95 -2.37 0.25
C SER A 203 4.77 -1.31 -0.84
N VAL A 204 4.26 -0.15 -0.43
CA VAL A 204 4.16 1.07 -1.24
C VAL A 204 4.70 2.25 -0.44
N SER A 205 4.94 3.38 -1.10
CA SER A 205 5.40 4.61 -0.45
C SER A 205 4.26 5.56 -0.16
N HIS A 206 4.31 6.21 0.99
CA HIS A 206 3.35 7.21 1.43
C HIS A 206 4.08 8.46 1.97
N GLY A 207 4.93 9.06 1.13
CA GLY A 207 5.67 10.26 1.46
C GLY A 207 7.01 10.00 2.13
N ARG A 208 7.57 11.07 2.71
CA ARG A 208 8.91 11.06 3.32
C ARG A 208 8.94 11.82 4.63
N CYS A 209 9.68 11.31 5.59
CA CYS A 209 9.92 11.95 6.87
C CYS A 209 11.42 12.18 7.09
N ARG A 210 11.75 13.23 7.85
CA ARG A 210 13.13 13.46 8.32
C ARG A 210 13.51 12.34 9.29
N GLN A 211 14.64 11.69 9.03
CA GLN A 211 15.14 10.66 9.91
C GLN A 211 15.57 11.28 11.25
N ARG A 212 14.96 10.86 12.36
CA ARG A 212 15.31 11.37 13.69
C ARG A 212 16.74 10.96 14.05
N TYR A 213 17.54 11.95 14.40
CA TYR A 213 18.87 11.77 14.99
C TYR A 213 18.73 11.70 16.50
N HIS A 214 19.20 10.62 17.12
CA HIS A 214 19.23 10.52 18.58
C HIS A 214 20.65 10.88 19.06
N PRO A 215 20.83 12.02 19.76
CA PRO A 215 22.16 12.47 20.19
C PRO A 215 22.82 11.51 21.18
N GLU A 216 22.04 10.74 21.95
CA GLU A 216 22.57 9.81 22.96
C GLU A 216 23.10 8.50 22.37
N SER A 217 22.56 8.02 21.25
CA SER A 217 23.02 6.79 20.58
C SER A 217 23.98 7.06 19.42
N GLY A 218 24.15 8.34 19.02
CA GLY A 218 24.96 8.73 17.87
C GLY A 218 24.47 8.15 16.53
N THR A 219 23.23 7.66 16.46
CA THR A 219 22.70 6.97 15.27
C THR A 219 21.38 7.58 14.79
N HIS A 220 21.20 7.57 13.47
CA HIS A 220 19.92 7.86 12.84
C HIS A 220 19.06 6.59 12.84
N HIS A 221 17.98 6.57 13.60
CA HIS A 221 17.07 5.43 13.66
C HIS A 221 16.05 5.50 12.52
N ARG A 222 15.72 4.36 11.90
CA ARG A 222 14.52 4.22 11.05
C ARG A 222 13.34 3.83 11.95
N VAL A 223 12.11 4.17 11.57
CA VAL A 223 10.88 3.81 12.32
C VAL A 223 10.80 2.29 12.61
N GLY A 224 11.42 1.43 11.78
CA GLY A 224 11.55 -0.01 12.02
C GLY A 224 12.80 -0.48 12.79
N SER A 225 13.55 0.39 13.46
CA SER A 225 14.78 0.04 14.16
C SER A 225 15.00 0.91 15.40
N THR A 226 14.33 0.61 16.50
CA THR A 226 14.70 1.14 17.83
C THR A 226 14.53 0.09 18.90
N VAL A 227 15.67 -0.44 19.36
CA VAL A 227 15.82 -0.99 20.70
C VAL A 227 15.80 0.21 21.64
N PHE A 228 14.70 0.42 22.35
CA PHE A 228 14.72 1.19 23.59
C PHE A 228 14.69 0.18 24.73
N SER A 229 15.84 -0.05 25.34
CA SER A 229 15.91 -0.66 26.67
C SER A 229 16.94 0.12 27.46
N ASP A 230 16.48 1.12 28.20
CA ASP A 230 17.22 1.60 29.35
C ASP A 230 16.95 0.65 30.53
N HIS A 231 18.06 0.23 31.15
CA HIS A 231 18.21 -0.63 32.34
C HIS A 231 18.37 -2.17 32.18
N GLN A 232 19.66 -2.53 32.15
CA GLN A 232 20.34 -3.59 32.94
C GLN A 232 20.00 -5.08 32.70
N LEU A 233 20.84 -5.77 31.92
CA LEU A 233 21.95 -6.61 32.40
C LEU A 233 22.70 -7.23 31.20
N MET A 234 24.03 -7.16 31.24
CA MET A 234 24.96 -7.68 30.24
C MET A 234 24.73 -9.18 29.97
N LEU A 235 24.31 -9.53 28.75
CA LEU A 235 24.44 -10.88 28.22
C LEU A 235 25.12 -10.82 26.83
N PRO A 236 26.19 -11.58 26.59
CA PRO A 236 26.91 -11.51 25.33
C PRO A 236 26.08 -12.16 24.22
N SER A 237 25.84 -11.40 23.15
CA SER A 237 25.27 -11.88 21.89
C SER A 237 26.10 -13.06 21.36
N ARG A 238 25.58 -14.28 21.48
CA ARG A 238 26.09 -15.40 20.70
C ARG A 238 25.70 -15.17 19.25
N ALA A 239 26.70 -14.85 18.44
CA ALA A 239 26.60 -14.83 16.99
C ALA A 239 26.16 -16.22 16.50
N ILE A 240 24.96 -16.31 15.93
CA ILE A 240 24.57 -17.45 15.11
C ILE A 240 25.25 -17.26 13.76
N SER A 241 26.31 -18.04 13.54
CA SER A 241 26.93 -18.22 12.23
C SER A 241 25.91 -18.84 11.28
N VAL A 242 25.49 -18.10 10.25
CA VAL A 242 24.76 -18.65 9.12
C VAL A 242 25.77 -18.83 8.00
N ASP A 243 26.04 -20.09 7.65
CA ASP A 243 26.91 -20.48 6.55
C ASP A 243 26.42 -19.92 5.21
N HIS A 244 27.33 -19.27 4.49
CA HIS A 244 27.12 -18.73 3.16
C HIS A 244 27.43 -19.80 2.10
N THR A 245 26.49 -20.71 1.85
CA THR A 245 26.48 -21.51 0.61
C THR A 245 25.04 -21.84 0.20
N ASP A 246 24.36 -20.88 -0.42
CA ASP A 246 23.59 -21.09 -1.66
C ASP A 246 22.82 -19.82 -2.04
N GLY A 247 22.98 -19.40 -3.29
CA GLY A 247 22.38 -18.18 -3.83
C GLY A 247 20.87 -18.26 -3.91
N SER A 248 20.17 -17.40 -3.17
CA SER A 248 18.77 -17.08 -3.41
C SER A 248 18.56 -15.58 -3.28
N PHE A 249 18.35 -14.94 -4.43
CA PHE A 249 18.09 -13.52 -4.63
C PHE A 249 16.66 -13.17 -4.24
N TYR A 250 16.28 -13.10 -2.95
CA TYR A 250 14.99 -12.51 -2.57
C TYR A 250 15.06 -11.71 -1.26
N SER A 251 15.52 -10.47 -1.41
CA SER A 251 15.22 -9.33 -0.54
C SER A 251 15.49 -8.05 -1.35
N PRO A 252 14.47 -7.34 -1.88
CA PRO A 252 14.66 -6.02 -2.46
C PRO A 252 13.82 -5.00 -1.68
N ALA A 253 14.29 -3.97 -1.00
CA ALA A 253 15.56 -3.28 -1.07
C ALA A 253 15.85 -2.67 0.32
N ARG A 254 17.04 -2.93 0.88
CA ARG A 254 17.64 -1.90 1.72
C ARG A 254 17.96 -0.76 0.76
N SER A 255 17.13 0.28 0.75
CA SER A 255 17.44 1.51 0.02
C SER A 255 18.92 1.84 0.26
N PRO A 256 19.76 1.92 -0.80
CA PRO A 256 21.18 2.18 -0.63
C PRO A 256 21.31 3.46 0.20
N ARG A 257 22.24 3.48 1.16
CA ARG A 257 22.58 4.72 1.85
C ARG A 257 23.10 5.69 0.79
N LEU A 258 22.23 6.53 0.26
CA LEU A 258 22.63 7.78 -0.34
C LEU A 258 23.09 8.63 0.86
N LEU A 259 24.38 8.52 1.18
CA LEU A 259 25.00 9.47 2.09
C LEU A 259 24.81 10.85 1.45
N PRO A 260 24.28 11.84 2.21
CA PRO A 260 24.19 13.19 1.70
C PRO A 260 25.56 13.63 1.18
N SER A 261 25.58 14.21 -0.02
CA SER A 261 26.78 14.85 -0.57
C SER A 261 27.24 16.02 0.32
N ASN A 262 26.35 16.52 1.17
CA ASN A 262 26.58 17.59 2.14
C ASN A 262 26.18 17.14 3.55
N PRO A 263 27.08 17.11 4.55
CA PRO A 263 26.79 16.66 5.92
C PRO A 263 25.76 17.52 6.69
N LYS A 264 25.27 18.61 6.09
CA LYS A 264 24.20 19.46 6.64
C LYS A 264 22.79 19.09 6.17
N GLU A 265 22.64 18.21 5.18
CA GLU A 265 21.31 17.81 4.70
C GLU A 265 20.71 16.69 5.57
N PRO A 266 19.45 16.84 6.01
CA PRO A 266 18.78 15.82 6.81
C PRO A 266 18.55 14.56 5.97
N VAL A 267 18.94 13.41 6.50
CA VAL A 267 18.64 12.13 5.86
C VAL A 267 17.12 11.94 5.87
N MET A 268 16.52 11.77 4.69
CA MET A 268 15.09 11.50 4.54
C MET A 268 14.85 9.99 4.47
N SER A 269 13.73 9.53 5.04
CA SER A 269 13.26 8.15 4.94
C SER A 269 11.84 8.10 4.38
N THR A 270 11.59 7.16 3.48
CA THR A 270 10.25 6.86 2.97
C THR A 270 9.36 6.39 4.11
N VAL A 271 8.14 6.91 4.17
CA VAL A 271 7.07 6.35 5.00
C VAL A 271 6.47 5.18 4.23
N GLU A 272 6.43 4.01 4.88
CA GLU A 272 5.99 2.77 4.25
C GLU A 272 4.49 2.55 4.49
N SER A 273 3.79 2.17 3.44
CA SER A 273 2.42 1.70 3.44
C SER A 273 2.31 0.38 2.67
N SER A 274 1.10 -0.15 2.50
CA SER A 274 0.88 -1.48 1.93
C SER A 274 -0.28 -1.52 0.94
N ALA A 275 -0.15 -2.40 -0.05
CA ALA A 275 -1.24 -2.85 -0.91
C ALA A 275 -1.53 -4.34 -0.64
N PHE A 276 -2.77 -4.65 -0.27
CA PHE A 276 -3.23 -6.01 -0.01
C PHE A 276 -3.95 -6.58 -1.24
N PHE A 277 -3.42 -7.66 -1.80
CA PHE A 277 -4.13 -8.50 -2.74
C PHE A 277 -4.98 -9.49 -1.94
N LEU A 278 -6.31 -9.38 -2.06
CA LEU A 278 -7.25 -10.32 -1.50
C LEU A 278 -7.73 -11.28 -2.58
N ARG A 279 -7.56 -12.57 -2.34
CA ARG A 279 -7.89 -13.64 -3.28
C ARG A 279 -8.95 -14.54 -2.69
N ASP A 280 -10.06 -14.72 -3.41
CA ASP A 280 -11.06 -15.71 -3.07
C ASP A 280 -10.48 -17.11 -3.27
N HIS A 281 -10.54 -17.93 -2.23
CA HIS A 281 -9.88 -19.23 -2.21
C HIS A 281 -10.45 -20.21 -3.24
N ARG A 282 -11.76 -20.09 -3.58
CA ARG A 282 -12.48 -21.06 -4.41
C ARG A 282 -12.41 -20.71 -5.89
N THR A 283 -12.68 -19.46 -6.24
CA THR A 283 -12.76 -18.95 -7.61
C THR A 283 -11.40 -18.47 -8.11
N GLY A 284 -10.52 -18.02 -7.21
CA GLY A 284 -9.25 -17.41 -7.57
C GLY A 284 -9.34 -16.00 -8.16
N HIS A 285 -10.52 -15.36 -8.13
CA HIS A 285 -10.62 -13.93 -8.38
C HIS A 285 -9.95 -13.14 -7.27
N GLU A 286 -9.59 -11.90 -7.58
CA GLU A 286 -8.87 -11.01 -6.68
C GLU A 286 -9.43 -9.59 -6.71
N ILE A 287 -9.22 -8.89 -5.60
CA ILE A 287 -9.26 -7.42 -5.51
C ILE A 287 -7.96 -6.92 -4.86
N ILE A 288 -7.60 -5.66 -5.08
CA ILE A 288 -6.50 -5.00 -4.37
C ILE A 288 -7.07 -3.89 -3.50
N VAL A 289 -6.62 -3.79 -2.26
CA VAL A 289 -6.93 -2.67 -1.37
C VAL A 289 -5.64 -2.01 -0.92
N PHE A 290 -5.46 -0.75 -1.28
CA PHE A 290 -4.33 0.08 -0.90
C PHE A 290 -4.62 0.80 0.42
N GLY A 291 -3.58 1.01 1.22
CA GLY A 291 -3.54 2.13 2.16
C GLY A 291 -3.13 3.41 1.44
N ASP A 292 -2.70 4.40 2.20
CA ASP A 292 -2.21 5.65 1.61
C ASP A 292 -1.00 5.39 0.74
N VAL A 293 -0.93 6.11 -0.38
CA VAL A 293 0.06 5.89 -1.42
C VAL A 293 0.33 7.17 -2.20
N GLU A 294 1.61 7.41 -2.48
CA GLU A 294 2.09 8.50 -3.33
C GLU A 294 2.49 7.96 -4.71
N PRO A 295 2.43 8.77 -5.79
CA PRO A 295 2.80 8.31 -7.12
C PRO A 295 4.31 8.08 -7.25
N ASP A 296 4.71 7.09 -8.05
CA ASP A 296 6.13 6.76 -8.25
C ASP A 296 6.89 7.95 -8.91
N SER A 297 6.19 8.85 -9.62
CA SER A 297 6.76 10.07 -10.20
C SER A 297 7.22 11.11 -9.18
N VAL A 298 6.64 11.11 -7.97
CA VAL A 298 6.96 12.04 -6.88
C VAL A 298 7.77 11.35 -5.77
N SER A 299 7.59 10.03 -5.61
CA SER A 299 8.23 9.25 -4.56
C SER A 299 9.75 9.15 -4.71
N MET A 300 10.43 8.69 -3.65
CA MET A 300 11.88 8.39 -3.69
C MET A 300 12.20 7.01 -4.30
N GLY A 301 11.19 6.25 -4.74
CA GLY A 301 11.32 4.88 -5.22
C GLY A 301 10.38 4.56 -6.38
N THR A 302 10.31 3.28 -6.75
CA THR A 302 9.36 2.77 -7.77
C THR A 302 8.62 1.56 -7.20
N HIS A 303 7.92 1.79 -6.08
CA HIS A 303 7.27 0.70 -5.34
C HIS A 303 5.93 0.33 -5.98
N ASN A 304 5.19 1.30 -6.51
CA ASN A 304 3.88 1.06 -7.13
C ASN A 304 4.03 0.20 -8.39
N LYS A 305 5.09 0.42 -9.17
CA LYS A 305 5.42 -0.41 -10.34
C LYS A 305 5.42 -1.92 -10.04
N ARG A 306 5.91 -2.36 -8.87
CA ARG A 306 5.91 -3.78 -8.49
C ARG A 306 4.50 -4.32 -8.26
N VAL A 307 3.62 -3.48 -7.72
CA VAL A 307 2.19 -3.80 -7.56
C VAL A 307 1.56 -3.98 -8.94
N TRP A 308 1.86 -3.09 -9.89
CA TRP A 308 1.37 -3.17 -11.26
C TRP A 308 1.91 -4.37 -12.02
N GLU A 309 3.18 -4.72 -11.86
CA GLU A 309 3.77 -5.96 -12.41
C GLU A 309 3.08 -7.23 -11.86
N ALA A 310 2.68 -7.22 -10.59
CA ALA A 310 1.94 -8.32 -9.97
C ALA A 310 0.45 -8.35 -10.37
N ALA A 311 -0.14 -7.19 -10.68
CA ALA A 311 -1.55 -7.04 -11.05
C ALA A 311 -1.82 -7.35 -12.53
N ALA A 312 -0.93 -6.92 -13.43
CA ALA A 312 -1.16 -6.96 -14.88
C ALA A 312 -1.53 -8.37 -15.42
N PRO A 313 -0.84 -9.48 -15.06
CA PRO A 313 -1.24 -10.81 -15.52
C PRO A 313 -2.62 -11.25 -15.02
N LYS A 314 -3.07 -10.73 -13.88
CA LYS A 314 -4.36 -11.04 -13.28
C LYS A 314 -5.48 -10.27 -13.96
N ILE A 315 -5.21 -9.04 -14.42
CA ILE A 315 -6.15 -8.28 -15.26
C ILE A 315 -6.24 -8.93 -16.64
N ALA A 316 -5.10 -9.27 -17.26
CA ALA A 316 -5.07 -9.93 -18.56
C ALA A 316 -5.84 -11.26 -18.59
N SER A 317 -5.87 -11.99 -17.47
CA SER A 317 -6.63 -13.24 -17.31
C SER A 317 -8.04 -13.07 -16.73
N GLY A 318 -8.51 -11.82 -16.52
CA GLY A 318 -9.84 -11.53 -15.98
C GLY A 318 -10.06 -11.88 -14.50
N LYS A 319 -8.98 -12.19 -13.77
CA LYS A 319 -9.01 -12.59 -12.35
C LYS A 319 -9.02 -11.41 -11.39
N LEU A 320 -8.33 -10.31 -11.69
CA LEU A 320 -8.39 -9.10 -10.87
C LEU A 320 -9.62 -8.28 -11.28
N ARG A 321 -10.55 -8.10 -10.34
CA ARG A 321 -11.88 -7.51 -10.62
C ARG A 321 -12.00 -6.05 -10.18
N ALA A 322 -11.30 -5.68 -9.11
CA ALA A 322 -11.36 -4.33 -8.58
C ALA A 322 -10.10 -3.89 -7.86
N ILE A 323 -9.90 -2.58 -7.79
CA ILE A 323 -8.87 -1.91 -7.00
C ILE A 323 -9.55 -0.86 -6.12
N PHE A 324 -9.22 -0.83 -4.83
CA PHE A 324 -9.56 0.25 -3.90
C PHE A 324 -8.28 1.03 -3.64
N ILE A 325 -8.24 2.29 -4.06
CA ILE A 325 -7.03 3.12 -4.01
C ILE A 325 -7.39 4.57 -3.69
N GLU A 326 -6.48 5.26 -3.02
CA GLU A 326 -6.71 6.65 -2.67
C GLU A 326 -6.62 7.60 -3.88
N CYS A 327 -7.40 8.67 -3.79
CA CYS A 327 -7.21 9.89 -4.56
C CYS A 327 -7.67 11.04 -3.66
N SER A 328 -6.77 11.47 -2.78
CA SER A 328 -7.11 12.35 -1.66
C SER A 328 -7.50 13.76 -2.10
N TYR A 329 -6.94 14.26 -3.21
CA TYR A 329 -7.04 15.65 -3.64
C TYR A 329 -7.41 15.78 -5.12
N ASN A 330 -8.14 16.84 -5.48
CA ASN A 330 -8.36 17.20 -6.89
C ASN A 330 -7.08 17.73 -7.57
N ASP A 331 -7.13 17.91 -8.89
CA ASP A 331 -5.97 18.33 -9.68
C ASP A 331 -5.48 19.76 -9.44
N SER A 332 -6.26 20.58 -8.74
CA SER A 332 -5.81 21.94 -8.37
C SER A 332 -4.72 21.94 -7.28
N THR A 333 -4.46 20.78 -6.66
CA THR A 333 -3.45 20.65 -5.60
C THR A 333 -2.06 20.40 -6.19
N ASP A 334 -1.12 21.31 -5.94
CA ASP A 334 0.29 21.16 -6.35
C ASP A 334 0.98 19.99 -5.63
N ASP A 335 1.95 19.37 -6.31
CA ASP A 335 2.69 18.20 -5.81
C ASP A 335 3.34 18.42 -4.43
N ALA A 336 3.77 19.65 -4.15
CA ALA A 336 4.40 20.02 -2.88
C ALA A 336 3.44 19.90 -1.67
N TYR A 337 2.13 19.93 -1.91
CA TYR A 337 1.08 19.87 -0.87
C TYR A 337 0.35 18.52 -0.82
N LEU A 338 0.78 17.54 -1.61
CA LEU A 338 0.19 16.21 -1.58
C LEU A 338 0.59 15.41 -0.34
N TYR A 339 1.76 15.71 0.26
CA TYR A 339 2.23 15.07 1.49
C TYR A 339 2.14 13.54 1.50
N GLY A 340 2.44 12.90 0.37
CA GLY A 340 2.42 11.44 0.23
C GLY A 340 1.12 10.85 -0.31
N HIS A 341 0.23 11.68 -0.89
CA HIS A 341 -1.05 11.27 -1.46
C HIS A 341 -1.14 11.54 -2.98
N MET A 342 -2.30 11.25 -3.59
CA MET A 342 -2.52 11.37 -5.04
C MET A 342 -3.60 12.35 -5.49
N CYS A 343 -3.31 12.82 -6.72
CA CYS A 343 -4.11 13.38 -7.82
C CYS A 343 -5.05 12.51 -8.66
N PRO A 344 -6.08 13.03 -9.34
CA PRO A 344 -6.55 12.41 -10.59
C PRO A 344 -5.45 12.26 -11.64
N ARG A 345 -4.66 13.31 -11.94
CA ARG A 345 -3.54 13.20 -12.90
C ARG A 345 -2.52 12.12 -12.52
N HIS A 346 -2.27 11.97 -11.21
CA HIS A 346 -1.32 11.02 -10.68
C HIS A 346 -1.84 9.59 -10.73
N LEU A 347 -3.08 9.38 -10.30
CA LEU A 347 -3.71 8.07 -10.33
C LEU A 347 -3.86 7.58 -11.77
N VAL A 348 -4.27 8.43 -12.70
CA VAL A 348 -4.36 8.05 -14.12
C VAL A 348 -2.98 7.78 -14.73
N SER A 349 -1.93 8.49 -14.33
CA SER A 349 -0.56 8.18 -14.72
C SER A 349 -0.13 6.78 -14.23
N GLU A 350 -0.40 6.43 -12.97
CA GLU A 350 -0.12 5.09 -12.41
C GLU A 350 -0.94 4.00 -13.13
N LEU A 351 -2.22 4.25 -13.41
CA LEU A 351 -3.06 3.34 -14.17
C LEU A 351 -2.61 3.19 -15.64
N SER A 352 -2.01 4.22 -16.22
CA SER A 352 -1.39 4.14 -17.55
C SER A 352 -0.15 3.22 -17.55
N VAL A 353 0.64 3.23 -16.47
CA VAL A 353 1.72 2.24 -16.27
C VAL A 353 1.15 0.83 -16.17
N LEU A 354 0.07 0.64 -15.42
CA LEU A 354 -0.63 -0.64 -15.31
C LEU A 354 -1.18 -1.10 -16.67
N ALA A 355 -1.85 -0.22 -17.43
CA ALA A 355 -2.39 -0.49 -18.76
C ALA A 355 -1.30 -0.99 -19.71
N ASN A 356 -0.15 -0.31 -19.75
CA ASN A 356 1.00 -0.73 -20.55
C ASN A 356 1.51 -2.12 -20.14
N LYS A 357 1.57 -2.42 -18.84
CA LYS A 357 1.94 -3.75 -18.34
C LYS A 357 0.92 -4.82 -18.74
N VAL A 358 -0.37 -4.50 -18.79
CA VAL A 358 -1.41 -5.42 -19.28
C VAL A 358 -1.26 -5.70 -20.77
N ILE A 359 -1.01 -4.66 -21.58
CA ILE A 359 -0.74 -4.81 -23.02
C ILE A 359 0.49 -5.70 -23.24
N GLU A 360 1.59 -5.46 -22.52
CA GLU A 360 2.81 -6.28 -22.57
C GLU A 360 2.54 -7.76 -22.27
N VAL A 361 1.62 -8.07 -21.34
CA VAL A 361 1.27 -9.44 -21.00
C VAL A 361 0.33 -10.08 -22.04
N ARG A 362 -0.59 -9.31 -22.64
CA ARG A 362 -1.52 -9.79 -23.68
C ARG A 362 -0.81 -10.08 -25.01
N ASP A 363 0.19 -9.29 -25.37
CA ASP A 363 0.97 -9.46 -26.61
C ASP A 363 2.49 -9.60 -26.32
N PRO A 364 2.94 -10.80 -25.94
CA PRO A 364 4.36 -11.04 -25.68
C PRO A 364 5.23 -11.03 -26.94
N ASN A 365 4.65 -11.16 -28.14
CA ASN A 365 5.40 -11.34 -29.39
C ASN A 365 5.87 -10.02 -30.01
N ASN A 366 5.11 -8.95 -29.89
CA ASN A 366 5.42 -7.61 -30.40
C ASN A 366 6.71 -7.00 -29.77
N MET A 367 7.07 -7.45 -28.55
CA MET A 367 8.33 -7.08 -27.91
C MET A 367 9.58 -7.74 -28.51
N SER A 368 9.45 -8.93 -29.10
CA SER A 368 10.58 -9.59 -29.78
C SER A 368 10.99 -8.83 -31.05
N GLU A 369 10.04 -8.16 -31.70
CA GLU A 369 10.28 -7.33 -32.87
C GLU A 369 10.82 -5.94 -32.48
N LYS A 370 10.30 -5.30 -31.42
CA LYS A 370 10.85 -4.02 -30.91
C LYS A 370 12.30 -4.15 -30.39
N LYS A 371 12.66 -5.27 -29.75
CA LYS A 371 14.07 -5.56 -29.39
C LYS A 371 14.94 -5.83 -30.60
N ARG A 372 14.44 -6.51 -31.65
CA ARG A 372 15.18 -6.75 -32.90
C ARG A 372 15.38 -5.49 -33.75
N LYS A 373 14.50 -4.49 -33.62
CA LYS A 373 14.60 -3.21 -34.36
C LYS A 373 15.56 -2.20 -33.73
N ARG A 374 15.98 -2.40 -32.48
CA ARG A 374 16.95 -1.54 -31.78
C ARG A 374 18.29 -2.26 -31.61
N GLU A 375 18.88 -2.68 -32.73
CA GLU A 375 20.30 -2.97 -32.88
C GLU A 375 20.63 -3.10 -34.38
N THR A 376 20.91 -1.97 -35.02
CA THR A 376 21.57 -1.95 -36.33
C THR A 376 22.41 -0.68 -36.40
N VAL A 377 23.52 -0.68 -35.67
CA VAL A 377 24.65 0.22 -35.95
C VAL A 377 25.57 -0.56 -36.89
N GLY A 378 25.83 0.02 -38.06
CA GLY A 378 26.55 -0.62 -39.16
C GLY A 378 28.00 -1.02 -38.83
N PRO A 379 28.63 -1.85 -39.68
CA PRO A 379 29.91 -2.46 -39.38
C PRO A 379 31.07 -1.48 -39.57
N VAL A 380 31.91 -1.35 -38.55
CA VAL A 380 33.28 -0.83 -38.70
C VAL A 380 34.22 -2.03 -38.69
N GLU A 381 34.87 -2.27 -39.82
CA GLU A 381 35.99 -3.21 -39.92
C GLU A 381 37.23 -2.66 -39.20
N ILE A 382 37.93 -3.54 -38.49
CA ILE A 382 39.37 -3.86 -38.61
C ILE A 382 39.86 -4.51 -37.30
N GLY A 383 40.55 -5.64 -37.43
CA GLY A 383 41.63 -6.00 -36.52
C GLY A 383 41.41 -7.24 -35.65
N SER A 384 41.64 -8.41 -36.23
CA SER A 384 41.86 -9.68 -35.54
C SER A 384 43.03 -9.62 -34.56
N GLU A 385 42.84 -10.11 -33.33
CA GLU A 385 43.82 -11.00 -32.68
C GLU A 385 43.21 -11.69 -31.44
N GLN A 386 43.51 -12.99 -31.32
CA GLN A 386 43.01 -13.89 -30.30
C GLN A 386 43.80 -13.81 -28.98
N VAL A 387 43.25 -14.49 -27.97
CA VAL A 387 43.91 -15.22 -26.86
C VAL A 387 43.86 -14.55 -25.46
N SER A 388 43.10 -15.17 -24.55
CA SER A 388 43.34 -15.23 -23.09
C SER A 388 44.01 -16.59 -22.76
N PRO A 389 44.52 -16.94 -21.54
CA PRO A 389 44.53 -16.24 -20.23
C PRO A 389 45.85 -16.36 -19.39
N ARG A 390 46.06 -15.56 -18.32
CA ARG A 390 46.44 -16.02 -16.95
C ARG A 390 46.91 -14.93 -15.96
N SER A 391 46.47 -15.16 -14.72
CA SER A 391 46.87 -14.67 -13.38
C SER A 391 48.35 -14.36 -13.11
N LYS A 392 48.63 -13.32 -12.28
CA LYS A 392 49.47 -13.40 -11.05
C LYS A 392 49.48 -12.10 -10.21
N ARG A 393 49.60 -12.27 -8.88
CA ARG A 393 49.59 -11.29 -7.77
C ARG A 393 51.02 -10.85 -7.37
N THR A 394 51.20 -9.52 -7.16
CA THR A 394 52.03 -8.78 -6.14
C THR A 394 53.58 -8.97 -6.08
N PRO A 395 54.42 -8.12 -5.40
CA PRO A 395 54.17 -6.98 -4.47
C PRO A 395 55.10 -5.70 -4.56
N ARG A 396 54.68 -4.64 -3.83
CA ARG A 396 55.38 -3.54 -3.06
C ARG A 396 56.84 -3.08 -3.35
N SER A 397 57.05 -1.74 -3.33
CA SER A 397 57.86 -0.91 -2.38
C SER A 397 58.06 0.52 -2.97
N SER A 398 57.71 1.66 -2.33
CA SER A 398 58.28 2.44 -1.19
C SER A 398 59.17 3.64 -1.60
N ALA A 399 59.06 4.73 -0.81
CA ALA A 399 59.84 5.99 -0.72
C ALA A 399 59.20 7.20 -1.43
N ASP A 400 58.67 8.24 -0.77
CA ASP A 400 59.08 9.11 0.36
C ASP A 400 59.98 10.31 -0.03
N LYS A 401 59.75 11.44 0.67
CA LYS A 401 60.23 12.85 0.56
C LYS A 401 59.12 13.81 0.06
N GLY A 402 58.58 14.78 0.80
CA GLY A 402 58.89 15.36 2.11
C GLY A 402 59.47 16.78 1.99
N ARG A 403 58.66 17.84 2.28
CA ARG A 403 58.98 19.15 2.95
C ARG A 403 58.01 20.29 2.54
N THR A 404 57.14 20.80 3.44
CA THR A 404 57.22 22.05 4.28
C THR A 404 57.15 23.38 3.49
N SER A 405 56.48 24.49 3.83
CA SER A 405 55.56 24.95 4.90
C SER A 405 55.22 26.45 4.63
N GLU A 406 53.94 26.85 4.69
CA GLU A 406 53.25 28.12 5.14
C GLU A 406 53.91 29.54 5.10
N PRO A 407 53.19 30.67 5.38
CA PRO A 407 51.75 31.04 5.30
C PRO A 407 51.52 32.46 4.70
N LEU A 408 50.29 33.01 4.66
CA LEU A 408 49.98 34.46 4.83
C LEU A 408 48.47 34.72 5.03
N ILE A 409 48.15 35.73 5.85
CA ILE A 409 46.89 36.01 6.56
C ILE A 409 46.17 37.28 6.02
N GLU A 410 44.84 37.19 5.80
CA GLU A 410 43.70 38.17 5.91
C GLU A 410 43.74 39.62 5.30
N PRO A 411 42.62 40.42 5.20
CA PRO A 411 41.23 40.25 5.71
C PRO A 411 40.03 40.63 4.76
N ARG A 412 38.85 40.11 5.14
CA ARG A 412 37.44 40.58 5.06
C ARG A 412 36.95 41.61 4.01
N SER A 413 35.79 41.30 3.39
CA SER A 413 34.60 42.18 3.38
C SER A 413 33.31 41.39 3.07
N HIS A 414 32.23 41.69 3.79
CA HIS A 414 30.87 41.24 3.50
C HIS A 414 30.26 42.11 2.38
N PRO A 415 29.34 41.55 1.58
CA PRO A 415 28.02 42.17 1.55
C PRO A 415 26.90 41.13 1.74
N SER A 416 25.88 41.62 2.44
CA SER A 416 24.50 41.15 2.48
C SER A 416 23.89 41.14 1.09
N GLU A 417 23.30 40.02 0.67
CA GLU A 417 22.27 40.01 -0.36
C GLU A 417 21.35 38.78 -0.22
N SER A 418 20.11 39.01 -0.61
CA SER A 418 18.87 38.23 -0.50
C SER A 418 18.97 36.72 -0.74
N PHE A 419 18.21 35.96 0.07
CA PHE A 419 17.87 34.56 -0.21
C PHE A 419 17.01 34.47 -1.48
N GLU A 420 17.62 34.11 -2.60
CA GLU A 420 16.92 33.53 -3.74
C GLU A 420 16.71 32.04 -3.49
N ILE A 421 15.45 31.61 -3.57
CA ILE A 421 15.04 30.20 -3.58
C ILE A 421 15.69 29.55 -4.81
N PRO A 422 16.40 28.40 -4.70
CA PRO A 422 16.95 27.74 -5.87
C PRO A 422 15.81 27.35 -6.80
N GLN A 423 15.77 27.93 -8.00
CA GLN A 423 14.89 27.48 -9.05
C GLN A 423 15.30 26.04 -9.41
N ILE A 424 14.48 25.09 -8.96
CA ILE A 424 14.51 23.72 -9.46
C ILE A 424 14.26 23.81 -10.97
N PRO A 425 15.05 23.14 -11.82
CA PRO A 425 14.80 23.15 -13.26
C PRO A 425 13.35 22.71 -13.51
N ARG A 426 12.57 23.55 -14.17
CA ARG A 426 11.30 23.12 -14.77
C ARG A 426 11.66 22.01 -15.75
N VAL A 427 11.43 20.77 -15.35
CA VAL A 427 11.32 19.67 -16.30
C VAL A 427 9.99 19.92 -17.00
N ASP A 428 10.08 20.23 -18.29
CA ASP A 428 8.90 20.38 -19.14
C ASP A 428 8.16 19.04 -19.16
N ILE A 429 6.91 19.03 -18.67
CA ILE A 429 6.08 17.82 -18.49
C ILE A 429 5.63 17.24 -19.85
N GLY A 430 6.07 17.82 -20.97
CA GLY A 430 5.82 17.31 -22.32
C GLY A 430 6.43 15.94 -22.62
N ASP A 431 7.55 15.56 -21.98
CA ASP A 431 8.29 14.35 -22.39
C ASP A 431 7.83 13.04 -21.73
N VAL A 432 6.98 13.09 -20.69
CA VAL A 432 6.35 11.89 -20.09
C VAL A 432 4.97 11.60 -20.72
N LEU A 433 4.43 12.56 -21.47
CA LEU A 433 3.22 12.44 -22.28
C LEU A 433 3.53 12.13 -23.75
N ALA A 434 4.57 11.35 -24.02
CA ALA A 434 4.80 10.82 -25.37
C ALA A 434 3.63 9.88 -25.73
N ASN A 435 2.58 10.49 -26.29
CA ASN A 435 1.45 9.81 -26.91
C ASN A 435 2.02 8.75 -27.86
N PRO A 436 1.59 7.48 -27.78
CA PRO A 436 1.79 6.59 -28.90
C PRO A 436 1.14 7.23 -30.13
N ASP A 437 1.83 7.20 -31.28
CA ASP A 437 1.33 7.73 -32.55
C ASP A 437 -0.14 7.31 -32.75
N PRO A 438 -1.07 8.25 -33.05
CA PRO A 438 -2.50 7.95 -33.17
C PRO A 438 -2.86 7.15 -34.44
N GLU A 439 -1.88 6.71 -35.23
CA GLU A 439 -2.09 5.98 -36.48
C GLU A 439 -1.78 4.48 -36.33
N ASN A 440 -2.62 3.74 -35.58
CA ASN A 440 -2.94 2.31 -35.76
C ASN A 440 -3.68 1.71 -34.55
N TRP A 441 -4.69 2.42 -34.03
CA TRP A 441 -5.60 1.79 -33.07
C TRP A 441 -6.79 1.26 -33.86
N ASP A 442 -6.88 -0.06 -33.94
CA ASP A 442 -8.05 -0.74 -34.45
C ASP A 442 -9.19 -0.45 -33.46
N ASP A 443 -10.22 0.30 -33.86
CA ASP A 443 -11.40 0.65 -33.06
C ASP A 443 -12.15 -0.59 -32.51
N THR A 444 -11.75 -1.80 -32.90
CA THR A 444 -12.28 -3.07 -32.41
C THR A 444 -11.47 -3.72 -31.28
N ALA A 445 -10.31 -3.17 -30.90
CA ALA A 445 -9.45 -3.72 -29.85
C ALA A 445 -9.95 -3.35 -28.44
N ALA A 446 -10.15 -4.36 -27.60
CA ALA A 446 -10.55 -4.19 -26.20
C ALA A 446 -9.55 -3.31 -25.44
N LEU A 447 -10.06 -2.37 -24.63
CA LEU A 447 -9.21 -1.42 -23.91
C LEU A 447 -8.34 -2.15 -22.86
N PRO A 448 -7.16 -1.61 -22.50
CA PRO A 448 -6.20 -2.32 -21.65
C PRO A 448 -6.78 -2.73 -20.29
N LEU A 449 -7.56 -1.86 -19.67
CA LEU A 449 -8.16 -2.07 -18.34
C LEU A 449 -9.68 -2.28 -18.39
N GLU A 450 -10.22 -2.66 -19.56
CA GLU A 450 -11.65 -2.91 -19.73
C GLU A 450 -12.18 -3.92 -18.68
N GLY A 451 -13.28 -3.55 -18.02
CA GLY A 451 -13.94 -4.34 -16.99
C GLY A 451 -13.29 -4.29 -15.60
N LEU A 452 -12.20 -3.55 -15.41
CA LEU A 452 -11.61 -3.27 -14.11
C LEU A 452 -12.38 -2.14 -13.42
N LYS A 453 -12.83 -2.37 -12.18
CA LYS A 453 -13.47 -1.34 -11.35
C LYS A 453 -12.46 -0.70 -10.39
N VAL A 454 -12.38 0.62 -10.38
CA VAL A 454 -11.49 1.40 -9.50
C VAL A 454 -12.35 2.19 -8.51
N TYR A 455 -12.32 1.78 -7.25
CA TYR A 455 -13.03 2.43 -6.15
C TYR A 455 -12.09 3.42 -5.47
N ILE A 456 -12.50 4.69 -5.46
CA ILE A 456 -11.73 5.78 -4.89
C ILE A 456 -12.06 5.92 -3.41
N ILE A 457 -11.05 5.72 -2.57
CA ILE A 457 -11.15 5.87 -1.12
C ILE A 457 -10.26 7.02 -0.66
N HIS A 458 -10.29 7.29 0.64
CA HIS A 458 -9.41 8.21 1.34
C HIS A 458 -9.47 9.67 0.84
N ILE A 459 -10.58 10.09 0.22
CA ILE A 459 -10.81 11.50 -0.14
C ILE A 459 -10.79 12.35 1.14
N LYS A 460 -10.06 13.46 1.12
CA LYS A 460 -9.99 14.39 2.23
C LYS A 460 -11.03 15.49 2.08
N GLU A 461 -11.73 15.79 3.17
CA GLU A 461 -12.74 16.85 3.19
C GLU A 461 -12.10 18.23 3.32
N ASN A 462 -12.64 19.22 2.61
CA ASN A 462 -12.19 20.61 2.70
C ASN A 462 -12.78 21.36 3.90
N LEU A 463 -13.87 20.84 4.50
CA LEU A 463 -14.62 21.48 5.59
C LEU A 463 -15.07 22.92 5.28
N THR A 464 -15.48 23.16 4.03
CA THR A 464 -15.98 24.43 3.52
C THR A 464 -17.44 24.31 3.07
N ASP A 465 -18.12 25.44 2.82
CA ASP A 465 -19.48 25.47 2.25
C ASP A 465 -19.53 25.03 0.76
N GLU A 466 -18.37 24.86 0.12
CA GLU A 466 -18.25 24.32 -1.23
C GLU A 466 -18.70 22.84 -1.32
N PRO A 467 -19.11 22.37 -2.52
CA PRO A 467 -19.43 20.96 -2.72
C PRO A 467 -18.32 20.03 -2.29
N HIS A 468 -18.70 18.85 -1.81
CA HIS A 468 -17.74 17.81 -1.43
C HIS A 468 -16.80 17.47 -2.61
N PRO A 469 -15.48 17.34 -2.39
CA PRO A 469 -14.50 17.22 -3.47
C PRO A 469 -14.65 15.94 -4.31
N SER A 470 -15.40 14.95 -3.83
CA SER A 470 -15.64 13.67 -4.52
C SER A 470 -16.13 13.83 -5.95
N ASP A 471 -17.07 14.76 -6.19
CA ASP A 471 -17.70 14.89 -7.50
C ASP A 471 -16.72 15.49 -8.51
N GLN A 472 -15.85 16.40 -8.06
CA GLN A 472 -14.80 16.96 -8.89
C GLN A 472 -13.72 15.91 -9.19
N ILE A 473 -13.24 15.22 -8.16
CA ILE A 473 -12.23 14.15 -8.30
C ILE A 473 -12.73 13.07 -9.25
N LEU A 474 -13.99 12.64 -9.12
CA LEU A 474 -14.58 11.63 -10.01
C LEU A 474 -14.64 12.09 -11.46
N ARG A 475 -15.07 13.34 -11.71
CA ARG A 475 -15.10 13.90 -13.08
C ARG A 475 -13.70 13.98 -13.68
N GLU A 476 -12.73 14.50 -12.94
CA GLU A 476 -11.33 14.60 -13.40
C GLU A 476 -10.76 13.21 -13.71
N LEU A 477 -11.00 12.21 -12.87
CA LEU A 477 -10.59 10.82 -13.13
C LEU A 477 -11.22 10.25 -14.40
N GLN A 478 -12.50 10.51 -14.64
CA GLN A 478 -13.21 10.06 -15.84
C GLN A 478 -12.64 10.72 -17.10
N ASP A 479 -12.47 12.04 -17.08
CA ASP A 479 -11.93 12.81 -18.21
C ASP A 479 -10.50 12.36 -18.56
N HIS A 480 -9.63 12.24 -17.56
CA HIS A 480 -8.25 11.79 -17.76
C HIS A 480 -8.18 10.32 -18.18
N GLY A 481 -9.03 9.46 -17.62
CA GLY A 481 -9.08 8.04 -17.95
C GLY A 481 -9.57 7.77 -19.38
N GLU A 482 -10.54 8.56 -19.86
CA GLU A 482 -11.00 8.55 -21.25
C GLU A 482 -9.89 9.04 -22.18
N ALA A 483 -9.27 10.18 -21.87
CA ALA A 483 -8.15 10.71 -22.65
C ALA A 483 -6.97 9.73 -22.76
N ALA A 484 -6.67 9.00 -21.68
CA ALA A 484 -5.63 7.97 -21.63
C ALA A 484 -6.07 6.61 -22.20
N HIS A 485 -7.31 6.47 -22.69
CA HIS A 485 -7.86 5.23 -23.27
C HIS A 485 -7.71 4.01 -22.35
N LEU A 486 -7.93 4.18 -21.04
CA LEU A 486 -7.71 3.12 -20.06
C LEU A 486 -8.77 2.02 -20.11
N GLY A 487 -10.05 2.40 -20.20
CA GLY A 487 -11.19 1.48 -20.20
C GLY A 487 -11.65 0.97 -18.83
N CYS A 488 -11.03 1.38 -17.73
CA CYS A 488 -11.51 1.10 -16.38
C CYS A 488 -12.63 2.06 -15.96
N GLU A 489 -13.47 1.63 -15.01
CA GLU A 489 -14.56 2.44 -14.46
C GLU A 489 -14.20 2.96 -13.07
N PHE A 490 -14.45 4.24 -12.80
CA PHE A 490 -14.21 4.88 -11.51
C PHE A 490 -15.49 5.00 -10.68
N PHE A 491 -15.40 4.70 -9.38
CA PHE A 491 -16.51 4.76 -8.45
C PHE A 491 -16.10 5.42 -7.13
N ILE A 492 -17.00 6.23 -6.55
CA ILE A 492 -16.89 6.65 -5.15
C ILE A 492 -17.76 5.72 -4.30
N PRO A 493 -17.20 4.92 -3.36
CA PRO A 493 -17.98 4.07 -2.49
C PRO A 493 -19.01 4.85 -1.66
N ASN A 494 -20.27 4.42 -1.71
CA ASN A 494 -21.28 4.85 -0.75
C ASN A 494 -21.19 3.95 0.50
N PRO A 495 -20.80 4.47 1.69
CA PRO A 495 -20.67 3.66 2.90
C PRO A 495 -21.97 2.98 3.33
N LEU A 496 -23.12 3.52 2.90
CA LEU A 496 -24.42 2.95 3.21
C LEU A 496 -24.72 1.69 2.40
N GLU A 497 -23.97 1.38 1.35
CA GLU A 497 -24.24 0.26 0.46
C GLU A 497 -23.15 -0.81 0.55
N GLY A 498 -23.56 -2.07 0.40
CA GLY A 498 -22.61 -3.18 0.23
C GLY A 498 -22.16 -3.22 -1.23
N ILE A 499 -20.86 -3.28 -1.47
CA ILE A 499 -20.29 -3.40 -2.82
C ILE A 499 -20.13 -4.88 -3.15
N TRP A 500 -20.73 -5.31 -4.25
CA TRP A 500 -20.69 -6.69 -4.75
C TRP A 500 -19.85 -6.75 -6.03
N ILE A 501 -18.77 -7.54 -6.01
CA ILE A 501 -17.73 -7.58 -7.06
C ILE A 501 -17.60 -8.95 -7.70
#